data_AF-A0A8T1VVS1-F1
#
_entry.id   AF-A0A8T1VVS1-F1
#
_cell.length_a   1.000
_cell.length_b   1.000
_cell.length_c   1.000
_cell.angle_alpha   90.00
_cell.angle_beta   90.00
_cell.angle_gamma   90.00
#
_symmetry.space_group_name_H-M   'P 1'
#
loop_
_entity.id
_entity.type
_entity.pdbx_description
1 polymer ?
#
loop_
_entity_poly.entity_id
_entity_poly.type
_entity_poly.pdbx_seq_one_letter_code
_entity_poly.pdbx_strand_id
1 'polypeptide(L)'
;MDGYENQRTFYDAKWMNEEKEMTEEIVGGNVFEFSTEVANLVDSAALTKAADAGKYGVGYFQPAACDNEKTLCEFTPYPEYDNLKKAYTTTAASTVEHDSYTPTRDTILSCPQNVSTELPSTPQVTILTCSVAQPICNGKKANSYEHVQSTTAVGEKRSPSNEETTATAVTSAGTRVSTPAALVASTGVVVALLML
;
A
#
# COMPACT_ATOMS: atom_id res chain seq x y z
N MET A 1 -12.10 -6.39 26.88
CA MET A 1 -11.19 -7.54 27.10
C MET A 1 -9.79 -6.99 27.26
N ASP A 2 -9.00 -7.42 28.25
CA ASP A 2 -7.62 -6.92 28.49
C ASP A 2 -7.43 -5.40 28.54
N GLY A 3 -8.46 -4.69 29.05
CA GLY A 3 -8.51 -3.23 29.14
C GLY A 3 -8.90 -2.50 27.85
N TYR A 4 -9.19 -3.22 26.76
CA TYR A 4 -9.74 -2.64 25.53
C TYR A 4 -11.25 -2.46 25.60
N GLU A 5 -11.71 -1.30 25.13
CA GLU A 5 -13.12 -0.86 25.09
C GLU A 5 -13.71 -0.94 23.67
N ASN A 6 -15.04 -1.05 23.54
CA ASN A 6 -15.79 -0.98 22.27
C ASN A 6 -15.32 -1.91 21.14
N GLN A 7 -15.17 -3.19 21.48
CA GLN A 7 -14.63 -4.18 20.58
C GLN A 7 -15.65 -4.67 19.55
N ARG A 8 -15.27 -4.71 18.27
CA ARG A 8 -16.11 -5.28 17.19
C ARG A 8 -16.13 -6.80 17.25
N THR A 9 -17.33 -7.38 17.15
CA THR A 9 -17.56 -8.83 17.19
C THR A 9 -17.65 -9.49 15.81
N PHE A 10 -17.82 -8.69 14.75
CA PHE A 10 -17.97 -9.14 13.35
C PHE A 10 -19.13 -10.11 13.09
N TYR A 11 -20.28 -9.92 13.74
CA TYR A 11 -21.49 -10.73 13.46
C TYR A 11 -22.04 -10.51 12.04
N ASP A 12 -21.81 -9.32 11.48
CA ASP A 12 -22.09 -8.97 10.09
C ASP A 12 -21.35 -9.88 9.10
N ALA A 13 -20.15 -10.36 9.43
CA ALA A 13 -19.44 -11.31 8.57
C ALA A 13 -20.20 -12.63 8.41
N LYS A 14 -20.82 -13.14 9.48
CA LYS A 14 -21.72 -14.30 9.36
C LYS A 14 -22.93 -13.97 8.49
N TRP A 15 -23.58 -12.84 8.79
CA TRP A 15 -24.79 -12.43 8.09
C TRP A 15 -24.59 -12.27 6.58
N MET A 16 -23.51 -11.62 6.16
CA MET A 16 -23.19 -11.42 4.73
C MET A 16 -22.80 -12.69 3.99
N ASN A 17 -22.18 -13.66 4.67
CA ASN A 17 -21.58 -14.82 4.02
C ASN A 17 -22.37 -16.13 4.20
N GLU A 18 -23.36 -16.17 5.09
CA GLU A 18 -24.13 -17.39 5.37
C GLU A 18 -25.65 -17.23 5.19
N GLU A 19 -26.21 -16.02 5.32
CA GLU A 19 -27.65 -15.85 5.11
C GLU A 19 -27.99 -15.89 3.63
N LYS A 20 -29.03 -16.65 3.29
CA LYS A 20 -29.38 -16.94 1.90
C LYS A 20 -29.76 -15.68 1.13
N GLU A 21 -30.58 -14.82 1.74
CA GLU A 21 -31.04 -13.57 1.12
C GLU A 21 -29.88 -12.59 0.86
N MET A 22 -28.76 -12.72 1.59
CA MET A 22 -27.57 -11.91 1.38
C MET A 22 -26.65 -12.52 0.33
N THR A 23 -26.38 -13.82 0.44
CA THR A 23 -25.46 -14.55 -0.45
C THR A 23 -26.00 -14.73 -1.87
N GLU A 24 -27.30 -14.57 -2.09
CA GLU A 24 -27.90 -14.51 -3.44
C GLU A 24 -27.55 -13.20 -4.18
N GLU A 25 -27.25 -12.12 -3.46
CA GLU A 25 -27.04 -10.77 -4.02
C GLU A 25 -25.62 -10.22 -3.80
N ILE A 26 -24.90 -10.70 -2.77
CA ILE A 26 -23.60 -10.19 -2.33
C ILE A 26 -22.56 -11.31 -2.27
N VAL A 27 -21.38 -11.05 -2.82
CA VAL A 27 -20.23 -11.97 -2.83
C VAL A 27 -19.22 -11.64 -1.74
N GLY A 28 -19.68 -11.62 -0.49
CA GLY A 28 -18.86 -11.34 0.69
C GLY A 28 -18.40 -9.88 0.80
N GLY A 29 -17.25 -9.66 1.45
CA GLY A 29 -16.72 -8.31 1.68
C GLY A 29 -15.38 -8.28 2.38
N ASN A 30 -14.81 -7.08 2.48
CA ASN A 30 -13.52 -6.83 3.14
C ASN A 30 -13.74 -5.99 4.40
N VAL A 31 -13.05 -6.35 5.49
CA VAL A 31 -13.04 -5.51 6.70
C VAL A 31 -12.19 -4.27 6.47
N PHE A 32 -12.74 -3.11 6.85
CA PHE A 32 -12.00 -1.88 7.02
C PHE A 32 -11.66 -1.69 8.51
N GLU A 33 -10.40 -1.60 8.90
CA GLU A 33 -9.15 -1.82 8.14
C GLU A 33 -8.19 -2.71 8.95
N PHE A 34 -7.02 -3.05 8.39
CA PHE A 34 -6.07 -3.93 9.07
C PHE A 34 -5.40 -3.22 10.27
N SER A 35 -4.74 -2.10 10.01
CA SER A 35 -4.02 -1.30 11.01
C SER A 35 -4.75 0.01 11.28
N THR A 36 -4.81 0.42 12.54
CA THR A 36 -5.36 1.72 12.90
C THR A 36 -4.43 2.84 12.47
N GLU A 37 -4.95 3.78 11.69
CA GLU A 37 -4.23 5.01 11.36
C GLU A 37 -4.43 6.06 12.46
N VAL A 38 -3.32 6.56 13.01
CA VAL A 38 -3.34 7.64 14.03
C VAL A 38 -4.05 8.90 13.52
N ALA A 39 -3.95 9.16 12.21
CA ALA A 39 -4.59 10.32 11.58
C ALA A 39 -6.13 10.29 11.63
N ASN A 40 -6.72 9.10 11.80
CA ASN A 40 -8.17 8.94 11.84
C ASN A 40 -8.74 9.05 13.25
N LEU A 41 -7.89 8.98 14.30
CA LEU A 41 -8.33 9.10 15.69
C LEU A 41 -8.96 10.47 15.96
N VAL A 42 -10.04 10.46 16.74
CA VAL A 42 -10.86 11.65 17.00
C VAL A 42 -10.52 12.26 18.35
N ASP A 43 -10.36 11.43 19.38
CA ASP A 43 -10.22 11.85 20.77
C ASP A 43 -8.78 11.76 21.26
N SER A 44 -7.92 11.05 20.54
CA SER A 44 -6.53 10.81 20.92
C SER A 44 -5.54 11.06 19.78
N ALA A 45 -4.40 11.67 20.09
CA ALA A 45 -3.26 11.77 19.16
C ALA A 45 -2.33 10.55 19.22
N ALA A 46 -2.67 9.54 20.03
CA ALA A 46 -1.87 8.34 20.24
C ALA A 46 -2.75 7.08 20.33
N LEU A 47 -2.16 5.94 19.97
CA LEU A 47 -2.84 4.65 20.08
C LEU A 47 -2.95 4.25 21.55
N THR A 48 -4.18 4.10 22.04
CA THR A 48 -4.47 3.67 23.40
C THR A 48 -5.47 2.51 23.41
N LYS A 49 -5.68 1.91 24.59
CA LYS A 49 -6.69 0.87 24.77
C LYS A 49 -8.13 1.41 24.85
N ALA A 50 -8.28 2.72 25.11
CA ALA A 50 -9.58 3.36 25.18
C ALA A 50 -10.32 3.29 23.84
N ALA A 51 -11.63 3.47 23.90
CA ALA A 51 -12.44 3.65 22.72
C ALA A 51 -12.10 4.99 22.02
N ASP A 52 -12.12 4.98 20.69
CA ASP A 52 -12.00 6.17 19.85
C ASP A 52 -12.80 5.92 18.56
N ALA A 53 -13.54 6.92 18.10
CA ALA A 53 -14.42 6.79 16.93
C ALA A 53 -13.66 6.56 15.61
N GLY A 54 -12.37 6.91 15.56
CA GLY A 54 -11.45 6.70 14.45
C GLY A 54 -10.68 5.40 14.48
N LYS A 55 -10.90 4.56 15.50
CA LYS A 55 -10.15 3.31 15.71
C LYS A 55 -10.73 2.17 14.87
N TYR A 56 -10.51 2.23 13.56
CA TYR A 56 -11.06 1.26 12.60
C TYR A 56 -10.20 0.02 12.38
N GLY A 57 -8.93 0.02 12.82
CA GLY A 57 -8.06 -1.13 12.65
C GLY A 57 -8.44 -2.33 13.53
N VAL A 58 -7.95 -3.51 13.18
CA VAL A 58 -7.95 -4.69 14.07
C VAL A 58 -6.68 -4.81 14.90
N GLY A 59 -5.77 -3.84 14.75
CA GLY A 59 -4.54 -3.71 15.51
C GLY A 59 -3.77 -2.48 15.04
N TYR A 60 -2.47 -2.47 15.30
CA TYR A 60 -1.59 -1.34 14.97
C TYR A 60 -0.12 -1.78 14.95
N PHE A 61 0.75 -0.97 14.35
CA PHE A 61 2.18 -1.24 14.31
C PHE A 61 2.95 -0.47 15.39
N GLN A 62 4.00 -1.10 15.93
CA GLN A 62 4.94 -0.51 16.86
C GLN A 62 6.40 -0.82 16.49
N PRO A 63 7.36 0.00 16.94
CA PRO A 63 7.17 1.32 17.55
C PRO A 63 6.62 2.35 16.54
N ALA A 64 6.10 3.48 17.01
CA ALA A 64 5.52 4.51 16.14
C ALA A 64 6.48 5.07 15.07
N ALA A 65 7.79 4.93 15.28
CA ALA A 65 8.84 5.36 14.37
C ALA A 65 9.44 4.20 13.53
N CYS A 66 8.76 3.04 13.47
CA CYS A 66 9.21 1.94 12.63
C CYS A 66 9.13 2.29 11.13
N ASP A 67 10.02 1.71 10.33
CA ASP A 67 10.14 1.99 8.89
C ASP A 67 10.29 0.73 8.02
N ASN A 68 10.34 -0.46 8.63
CA ASN A 68 10.64 -1.74 7.98
C ASN A 68 11.95 -1.77 7.17
N GLU A 69 12.84 -0.79 7.35
CA GLU A 69 14.17 -0.72 6.74
C GLU A 69 15.25 -0.87 7.81
N LYS A 70 15.19 -0.03 8.84
CA LYS A 70 16.11 -0.01 9.98
C LYS A 70 15.44 -0.45 11.26
N THR A 71 14.13 -0.20 11.37
CA THR A 71 13.32 -0.52 12.54
C THR A 71 12.11 -1.33 12.11
N LEU A 72 12.03 -2.57 12.59
CA LEU A 72 10.91 -3.48 12.32
C LEU A 72 9.59 -2.90 12.84
N CYS A 73 8.54 -2.94 12.02
CA CYS A 73 7.17 -2.68 12.46
C CYS A 73 6.52 -3.96 12.96
N GLU A 74 6.40 -4.11 14.27
CA GLU A 74 5.70 -5.24 14.88
C GLU A 74 4.19 -4.95 14.99
N PHE A 75 3.38 -5.85 14.45
CA PHE A 75 1.93 -5.73 14.54
C PHE A 75 1.43 -6.18 15.92
N THR A 76 0.75 -5.28 16.61
CA THR A 76 0.09 -5.55 17.88
C THR A 76 -1.42 -5.68 17.63
N PRO A 77 -2.00 -6.87 17.79
CA PRO A 77 -3.43 -7.08 17.58
C PRO A 77 -4.26 -6.44 18.70
N TYR A 78 -5.45 -5.96 18.34
CA TYR A 78 -6.53 -5.76 19.28
C TYR A 78 -7.41 -7.02 19.38
N PRO A 79 -8.30 -7.14 20.38
CA PRO A 79 -9.24 -8.25 20.45
C PRO A 79 -10.13 -8.42 19.20
N GLU A 80 -10.39 -7.36 18.43
CA GLU A 80 -11.07 -7.45 17.13
C GLU A 80 -10.37 -8.40 16.15
N TYR A 81 -9.04 -8.51 16.21
CA TYR A 81 -8.29 -9.41 15.34
C TYR A 81 -8.71 -10.87 15.51
N ASP A 82 -8.82 -11.33 16.75
CA ASP A 82 -9.23 -12.71 17.05
C ASP A 82 -10.71 -12.93 16.75
N ASN A 83 -11.56 -11.92 16.99
CA ASN A 83 -12.97 -11.97 16.61
C ASN A 83 -13.12 -12.12 15.09
N LEU A 84 -12.37 -11.34 14.31
CA LEU A 84 -12.38 -11.40 12.85
C LEU A 84 -11.85 -12.74 12.35
N LYS A 85 -10.72 -13.20 12.89
CA LYS A 85 -10.14 -14.51 12.58
C LYS A 85 -11.18 -15.61 12.80
N LYS A 86 -11.87 -15.58 13.95
CA LYS A 86 -12.93 -16.55 14.26
C LYS A 86 -14.01 -16.50 13.19
N ALA A 87 -14.55 -15.32 12.87
CA ALA A 87 -15.60 -15.16 11.86
C ALA A 87 -15.19 -15.73 10.49
N TYR A 88 -13.97 -15.44 10.02
CA TYR A 88 -13.46 -15.95 8.74
C TYR A 88 -13.23 -17.46 8.74
N THR A 89 -12.81 -18.05 9.86
CA THR A 89 -12.59 -19.50 9.93
C THR A 89 -13.86 -20.32 10.09
N THR A 90 -14.98 -19.73 10.52
CA THR A 90 -16.25 -20.43 10.67
C THR A 90 -17.17 -20.31 9.46
N THR A 91 -16.89 -19.37 8.57
CA THR A 91 -17.71 -19.11 7.37
C THR A 91 -17.62 -20.29 6.41
N ALA A 92 -18.77 -20.78 5.93
CA ALA A 92 -18.82 -21.85 4.94
C ALA A 92 -18.31 -21.37 3.58
N ALA A 93 -17.57 -22.23 2.87
CA ALA A 93 -17.15 -21.94 1.50
C ALA A 93 -18.35 -21.93 0.55
N SER A 94 -18.35 -21.03 -0.43
CA SER A 94 -19.35 -21.01 -1.49
C SER A 94 -19.32 -22.31 -2.30
N THR A 95 -20.49 -22.81 -2.66
CA THR A 95 -20.67 -23.97 -3.55
C THR A 95 -21.09 -23.56 -4.97
N VAL A 96 -21.11 -22.26 -5.26
CA VAL A 96 -21.50 -21.75 -6.58
C VAL A 96 -20.32 -21.91 -7.53
N GLU A 97 -20.56 -22.64 -8.62
CA GLU A 97 -19.59 -22.83 -9.69
C GLU A 97 -19.87 -21.86 -10.84
N HIS A 98 -18.83 -21.43 -11.55
CA HIS A 98 -18.95 -20.47 -12.67
C HIS A 98 -20.01 -20.92 -13.69
N ASP A 99 -19.94 -22.19 -14.11
CA ASP A 99 -20.81 -22.74 -15.16
C ASP A 99 -22.26 -22.97 -14.70
N SER A 100 -22.54 -22.84 -13.39
CA SER A 100 -23.89 -22.98 -12.83
C SER A 100 -24.72 -21.69 -12.91
N TYR A 101 -24.09 -20.56 -13.21
CA TYR A 101 -24.75 -19.25 -13.22
C TYR A 101 -25.20 -18.84 -14.62
N THR A 102 -26.48 -18.49 -14.76
CA THR A 102 -27.02 -17.81 -15.93
C THR A 102 -27.52 -16.42 -15.52
N PRO A 103 -26.97 -15.32 -16.07
CA PRO A 103 -27.45 -13.98 -15.75
C PRO A 103 -28.93 -13.83 -16.07
N THR A 104 -29.72 -13.33 -15.12
CA THR A 104 -31.14 -13.01 -15.34
C THR A 104 -31.32 -11.68 -16.08
N ARG A 105 -30.31 -10.80 -16.04
CA ARG A 105 -30.28 -9.54 -16.78
C ARG A 105 -29.44 -9.69 -18.03
N ASP A 106 -30.11 -9.72 -19.17
CA ASP A 106 -29.54 -9.84 -20.52
C ASP A 106 -29.67 -8.53 -21.34
N THR A 107 -30.33 -7.53 -20.78
CA THR A 107 -30.54 -6.23 -21.43
C THR A 107 -29.60 -5.16 -20.88
N ILE A 108 -29.14 -4.30 -21.79
CA ILE A 108 -28.31 -3.14 -21.44
C ILE A 108 -29.18 -2.14 -20.64
N LEU A 109 -28.71 -1.76 -19.46
CA LEU A 109 -29.39 -0.78 -18.62
C LEU A 109 -29.36 0.60 -19.27
N SER A 110 -30.47 1.33 -19.14
CA SER A 110 -30.54 2.73 -19.57
C SER A 110 -29.85 3.64 -18.57
N CYS A 111 -29.07 4.61 -19.06
CA CYS A 111 -28.46 5.62 -18.20
C CYS A 111 -29.52 6.55 -17.59
N PRO A 112 -29.32 7.04 -16.34
CA PRO A 112 -30.21 8.04 -15.76
C PRO A 112 -30.28 9.31 -16.63
N GLN A 113 -31.47 9.91 -16.78
CA GLN A 113 -31.71 11.00 -17.74
C GLN A 113 -30.93 12.30 -17.44
N ASN A 114 -30.47 12.48 -16.20
CA ASN A 114 -29.83 13.72 -15.74
C ASN A 114 -28.30 13.60 -15.59
N VAL A 115 -27.69 12.55 -16.13
CA VAL A 115 -26.22 12.40 -16.14
C VAL A 115 -25.71 12.26 -17.56
N SER A 116 -24.57 12.90 -17.85
CA SER A 116 -23.90 12.70 -19.14
C SER A 116 -23.48 11.24 -19.27
N THR A 117 -23.79 10.65 -20.42
CA THR A 117 -23.30 9.32 -20.82
C THR A 117 -22.02 9.40 -21.63
N GLU A 118 -21.58 10.61 -21.98
CA GLU A 118 -20.35 10.85 -22.72
C GLU A 118 -19.16 10.77 -21.77
N LEU A 119 -18.36 9.71 -21.90
CA LEU A 119 -17.10 9.56 -21.20
C LEU A 119 -16.02 10.39 -21.90
N PRO A 120 -15.10 11.05 -21.15
CA PRO A 120 -13.95 11.70 -21.77
C PRO A 120 -13.12 10.67 -22.54
N SER A 121 -12.51 11.09 -23.64
CA SER A 121 -11.58 10.22 -24.38
C SER A 121 -10.44 9.77 -23.47
N THR A 122 -9.97 8.53 -23.66
CA THR A 122 -8.79 8.01 -22.97
C THR A 122 -7.63 9.01 -23.14
N PRO A 123 -7.03 9.50 -22.04
CA PRO A 123 -5.97 10.50 -22.12
C PRO A 123 -4.76 9.93 -22.85
N GLN A 124 -4.17 10.72 -23.76
CA GLN A 124 -2.95 10.33 -24.45
C GLN A 124 -1.74 10.49 -23.52
N VAL A 125 -1.28 9.39 -22.97
CA VAL A 125 -0.13 9.33 -22.06
C VAL A 125 1.12 8.90 -22.81
N THR A 126 1.92 9.89 -23.23
CA THR A 126 3.19 9.69 -23.93
C THR A 126 4.21 8.88 -23.12
N ILE A 127 4.11 8.90 -21.78
CA ILE A 127 5.01 8.17 -20.86
C ILE A 127 4.78 6.65 -20.86
N LEU A 128 3.58 6.18 -21.23
CA LEU A 128 3.25 4.74 -21.29
C LEU A 128 3.62 4.10 -22.64
N THR A 129 4.17 4.86 -23.58
CA THR A 129 4.69 4.31 -24.84
C THR A 129 5.72 3.21 -24.58
N CYS A 130 6.45 3.28 -23.47
CA CYS A 130 7.41 2.24 -23.07
C CYS A 130 6.80 0.99 -22.46
N SER A 131 5.70 1.10 -21.70
CA SER A 131 5.08 -0.03 -21.02
C SER A 131 4.33 -0.94 -21.99
N VAL A 132 3.71 -0.38 -23.03
CA VAL A 132 3.08 -1.16 -24.11
C VAL A 132 4.07 -1.69 -25.13
N ALA A 133 5.26 -1.11 -25.22
CA ALA A 133 6.29 -1.51 -26.17
C ALA A 133 7.35 -2.45 -25.56
N GLN A 134 7.20 -2.89 -24.30
CA GLN A 134 8.15 -3.83 -23.71
C GLN A 134 8.25 -5.11 -24.57
N PRO A 135 9.47 -5.58 -24.86
CA PRO A 135 10.73 -5.22 -24.21
C PRO A 135 11.51 -4.06 -24.88
N ILE A 136 10.98 -3.31 -25.84
CA ILE A 136 11.70 -2.23 -26.55
C ILE A 136 10.94 -0.91 -26.47
N CYS A 137 11.45 0.06 -25.69
CA CYS A 137 10.92 1.42 -25.73
C CYS A 137 11.85 2.39 -26.47
N ASN A 138 11.31 3.15 -27.43
CA ASN A 138 12.07 4.18 -28.17
C ASN A 138 13.39 3.64 -28.75
N GLY A 139 13.35 2.41 -29.26
CA GLY A 139 14.52 1.72 -29.81
C GLY A 139 15.51 1.16 -28.78
N LYS A 140 15.26 1.33 -27.47
CA LYS A 140 16.07 0.77 -26.39
C LYS A 140 15.38 -0.45 -25.78
N LYS A 141 16.07 -1.59 -25.75
CA LYS A 141 15.59 -2.76 -24.99
C LYS A 141 15.55 -2.43 -23.48
N ALA A 142 14.44 -2.69 -22.82
CA ALA A 142 14.39 -2.84 -21.37
C ALA A 142 15.43 -3.89 -20.97
N ASN A 143 16.22 -3.60 -19.92
CA ASN A 143 17.37 -4.40 -19.50
C ASN A 143 18.55 -4.44 -20.51
N SER A 144 18.70 -3.43 -21.38
CA SER A 144 19.88 -3.27 -22.26
C SER A 144 21.15 -2.80 -21.56
N TYR A 145 21.16 -2.69 -20.23
CA TYR A 145 22.40 -2.45 -19.52
C TYR A 145 23.24 -3.72 -19.56
N GLU A 146 24.51 -3.59 -19.92
CA GLU A 146 25.46 -4.68 -19.76
C GLU A 146 25.61 -4.96 -18.27
N HIS A 147 25.10 -6.12 -17.84
CA HIS A 147 25.41 -6.65 -16.53
C HIS A 147 26.87 -7.07 -16.54
N VAL A 148 27.76 -6.21 -16.06
CA VAL A 148 29.16 -6.59 -15.80
C VAL A 148 29.20 -7.29 -14.45
N GLN A 149 28.77 -8.55 -14.41
CA GLN A 149 29.04 -9.42 -13.26
C GLN A 149 30.31 -10.20 -13.57
N SER A 150 31.43 -9.82 -12.95
CA SER A 150 32.74 -10.43 -13.18
C SER A 150 32.84 -11.90 -12.72
N THR A 151 31.78 -12.44 -12.13
CA THR A 151 31.79 -13.74 -11.45
C THR A 151 30.91 -14.81 -12.10
N THR A 152 30.19 -14.52 -13.20
CA THR A 152 29.28 -15.52 -13.83
C THR A 152 29.04 -15.26 -15.32
N ALA A 153 29.18 -16.31 -16.14
CA ALA A 153 28.86 -16.26 -17.58
C ALA A 153 27.37 -16.56 -17.83
N VAL A 154 26.79 -15.93 -18.88
CA VAL A 154 25.38 -16.17 -19.26
C VAL A 154 25.20 -17.65 -19.66
N GLY A 155 24.34 -18.37 -18.93
CA GLY A 155 24.00 -19.78 -19.17
C GLY A 155 24.51 -20.78 -18.11
N GLU A 156 25.30 -20.33 -17.13
CA GLU A 156 25.71 -21.17 -16.02
C GLU A 156 24.55 -21.41 -15.04
N LYS A 157 24.22 -22.67 -14.77
CA LYS A 157 23.27 -23.05 -13.71
C LYS A 157 24.00 -23.05 -12.36
N ARG A 158 23.50 -22.31 -11.37
CA ARG A 158 23.95 -22.40 -9.97
C ARG A 158 22.85 -22.91 -9.06
N SER A 159 23.27 -23.65 -8.05
CA SER A 159 22.40 -24.00 -6.92
C SER A 159 22.13 -22.73 -6.09
N PRO A 160 20.90 -22.51 -5.63
CA PRO A 160 20.58 -21.39 -4.74
C PRO A 160 21.48 -21.41 -3.51
N SER A 161 22.07 -20.27 -3.14
CA SER A 161 22.80 -20.08 -1.89
C SER A 161 22.20 -18.87 -1.17
N ASN A 162 22.10 -18.97 0.16
CA ASN A 162 21.67 -17.88 1.03
C ASN A 162 22.85 -16.98 1.46
N GLU A 163 24.05 -17.17 0.91
CA GLU A 163 25.18 -16.29 1.19
C GLU A 163 25.04 -14.97 0.42
N GLU A 164 24.93 -13.87 1.15
CA GLU A 164 25.02 -12.52 0.60
C GLU A 164 26.40 -12.32 -0.03
N THR A 165 26.44 -12.25 -1.36
CA THR A 165 27.60 -11.70 -2.05
C THR A 165 27.54 -10.19 -1.88
N THR A 166 28.63 -9.57 -1.45
CA THR A 166 28.83 -8.11 -1.44
C THR A 166 28.88 -7.56 -2.87
N ALA A 167 27.75 -7.63 -3.56
CA ALA A 167 27.52 -6.91 -4.79
C ALA A 167 27.17 -5.48 -4.39
N THR A 168 28.07 -4.56 -4.66
CA THR A 168 27.85 -3.12 -4.49
C THR A 168 26.53 -2.73 -5.15
N ALA A 169 25.52 -2.41 -4.34
CA ALA A 169 24.29 -1.81 -4.84
C ALA A 169 24.67 -0.50 -5.54
N VAL A 170 24.39 -0.41 -6.84
CA VAL A 170 24.55 0.84 -7.57
C VAL A 170 23.48 1.80 -7.06
N THR A 171 23.92 2.78 -6.28
CA THR A 171 23.13 3.93 -5.87
C THR A 171 22.70 4.69 -7.13
N SER A 172 21.43 4.56 -7.53
CA SER A 172 20.79 5.49 -8.45
C SER A 172 20.40 6.77 -7.70
N ALA A 173 21.38 7.42 -7.07
CA ALA A 173 21.24 8.82 -6.70
C ALA A 173 21.37 9.64 -7.99
N GLY A 174 20.24 10.03 -8.57
CA GLY A 174 20.21 10.98 -9.67
C GLY A 174 21.07 12.20 -9.32
N THR A 175 22.06 12.45 -10.15
CA THR A 175 22.96 13.61 -10.04
C THR A 175 22.13 14.89 -10.12
N ARG A 176 21.73 15.46 -8.98
CA ARG A 176 21.40 16.88 -8.91
C ARG A 176 22.71 17.62 -9.07
N VAL A 177 22.90 18.24 -10.22
CA VAL A 177 23.98 19.21 -10.44
C VAL A 177 23.71 20.38 -9.50
N SER A 178 24.36 20.37 -8.34
CA SER A 178 24.47 21.54 -7.48
C SER A 178 25.36 22.56 -8.18
N THR A 179 24.78 23.67 -8.59
CA THR A 179 25.50 24.85 -9.07
C THR A 179 26.38 25.36 -7.92
N PRO A 180 27.69 25.62 -8.14
CA PRO A 180 28.55 26.11 -7.06
C PRO A 180 28.15 27.54 -6.69
N ALA A 181 27.81 27.75 -5.42
CA ALA A 181 27.66 29.08 -4.85
C ALA A 181 29.02 29.80 -4.90
N ALA A 182 29.05 30.98 -5.53
CA ALA A 182 30.22 31.84 -5.55
C ALA A 182 30.53 32.33 -4.12
N LEU A 183 31.70 31.96 -3.61
CA LEU A 183 32.31 32.54 -2.41
C LEU A 183 32.70 33.99 -2.70
N VAL A 184 31.93 34.95 -2.18
CA VAL A 184 32.38 36.34 -2.06
C VAL A 184 32.98 36.51 -0.67
N ALA A 185 34.30 36.61 -0.61
CA ALA A 185 35.03 36.97 0.60
C ALA A 185 34.79 38.47 0.90
N SER A 186 34.05 38.78 1.96
CA SER A 186 34.01 40.12 2.53
C SER A 186 34.95 40.21 3.73
N THR A 187 36.08 40.89 3.52
CA THR A 187 36.99 41.36 4.55
C THR A 187 36.25 42.29 5.53
N GLY A 188 36.51 42.10 6.83
CA GLY A 188 35.81 42.79 7.91
C GLY A 188 36.15 44.27 8.08
N VAL A 189 35.29 44.97 8.82
CA VAL A 189 35.64 46.13 9.65
C VAL A 189 34.83 46.05 10.93
N VAL A 190 35.52 45.86 12.04
CA VAL A 190 35.01 46.06 13.41
C VAL A 190 35.08 47.56 13.68
N VAL A 191 33.94 48.20 14.00
CA VAL A 191 33.93 49.49 14.69
C VAL A 191 33.13 49.32 15.97
N ALA A 192 33.85 49.26 17.08
CA ALA A 192 33.30 49.54 18.39
C ALA A 192 33.02 51.04 18.50
N LEU A 193 31.88 51.44 19.05
CA LEU A 193 31.76 52.73 19.73
C LEU A 193 30.92 52.59 21.00
N LEU A 194 31.55 52.99 22.09
CA LEU A 194 31.04 53.08 23.45
C LEU A 194 29.97 54.19 23.61
N MET A 195 29.06 53.93 24.55
CA MET A 195 28.45 54.83 25.56
C MET A 195 27.71 56.10 25.12
N LEU A 196 26.43 56.17 25.51
CA LEU A 196 25.93 57.01 26.61
C LEU A 196 24.64 56.44 27.18
#